data_AF-A0A397IUL6-F1
#
_entry.id   AF-A0A397IUL6-F1
#
_cell.length_a   1.000
_cell.length_b   1.000
_cell.length_c   1.000
_cell.angle_alpha   90.00
_cell.angle_beta   90.00
_cell.angle_gamma   90.00
#
_symmetry.space_group_name_H-M   'P 1'
#
loop_
_entity.id
_entity.type
_entity.pdbx_description
1 polymer ?
#
loop_
_entity_poly.entity_id
_entity_poly.type
_entity_poly.pdbx_seq_one_letter_code
_entity_poly.pdbx_strand_id
1 'polypeptide(L)'
;MRHKLTLTDSRNIALEKNGECLSETYINNKTPLRWRCNKYHEWNASLCDIKRGTWCPHCAKCFKLNIDIAKEIAFKKGGICLSEKYKNGYTSLSWQCAKNHIWQAPLERIKNRNSWCPKCTINARKYINIHTPLQWRCHQGHIWHAVLNTIKNRNTWCPYCAGYLKLSIDIAKEIAHRKRGKCLSENYISIDSKLLWECNKGHQWYTNLRCVRNLDTWCPHCSGRYSCNLELAKKLANEKGGDCISEKYINSITPLLWQCAKNHLWYANLDKVKNSNTWCPFCPWKREELCKNVVTKLLGSPSDIRRPDFLKTPDHPLGLELDIYYPQYGFAIEVQGIQHERFHTFFHKNQEIFKKQFVRDQIKKELCDENWIVLIEVWYYEDPHTVIPQKLQELGLIP
;
A
#
# COMPACT_ATOMS: atom_id res chain seq x y z
N MET A 1 27.94 28.99 -54.90
CA MET A 1 29.18 29.39 -55.63
C MET A 1 30.23 29.77 -54.60
N ARG A 2 31.44 29.17 -54.64
CA ARG A 2 32.53 29.55 -53.71
C ARG A 2 33.17 30.84 -54.21
N HIS A 3 33.15 31.89 -53.40
CA HIS A 3 33.78 33.17 -53.70
C HIS A 3 35.27 32.96 -53.98
N LYS A 4 35.74 33.35 -55.17
CA LYS A 4 37.17 33.30 -55.49
C LYS A 4 37.86 34.37 -54.65
N LEU A 5 38.87 33.97 -53.88
CA LEU A 5 39.67 34.89 -53.09
C LEU A 5 40.60 35.68 -54.01
N THR A 6 40.81 36.95 -53.69
CA THR A 6 41.59 37.92 -54.47
C THR A 6 42.69 38.55 -53.61
N LEU A 7 43.61 39.29 -54.24
CA LEU A 7 44.64 40.04 -53.52
C LEU A 7 44.04 41.08 -52.56
N THR A 8 42.89 41.66 -52.91
CA THR A 8 42.14 42.60 -52.07
C THR A 8 41.69 41.95 -50.76
N ASP A 9 41.27 40.69 -50.81
CA ASP A 9 40.90 39.93 -49.60
C ASP A 9 42.11 39.74 -48.67
N SER A 10 43.29 39.48 -49.24
CA SER A 10 44.54 39.37 -48.46
C SER A 10 44.91 40.69 -47.78
N ARG A 11 44.75 41.83 -48.48
CA ARG A 11 45.02 43.16 -47.92
C ARG A 11 44.03 43.52 -46.80
N ASN A 12 42.75 43.22 -46.98
CA ASN A 12 41.74 43.46 -45.96
C ASN A 12 41.99 42.64 -44.68
N ILE A 13 42.38 41.36 -44.81
CA ILE A 13 42.74 40.53 -43.66
C ILE A 13 43.99 41.05 -42.96
N ALA A 14 44.96 41.61 -43.70
CA ALA A 14 46.12 42.24 -43.09
C ALA A 14 45.70 43.46 -42.25
N LEU A 15 44.84 44.32 -42.81
CA LEU A 15 44.32 45.51 -42.13
C LEU A 15 43.55 45.16 -40.85
N GLU A 16 42.66 44.16 -40.89
CA GLU A 16 41.94 43.66 -39.70
C GLU A 16 42.89 43.19 -38.58
N LYS A 17 44.11 42.75 -38.93
CA LYS A 17 45.14 42.30 -38.00
C LYS A 17 46.17 43.37 -37.67
N ASN A 18 45.91 44.63 -38.02
CA ASN A 18 46.82 45.77 -37.86
C ASN A 18 48.19 45.49 -38.50
N GLY A 19 48.18 45.02 -39.75
CA GLY A 19 49.38 44.85 -40.54
C GLY A 19 49.10 44.98 -42.02
N GLU A 20 50.06 44.56 -42.84
CA GLU A 20 50.08 44.84 -44.26
C GLU A 20 50.45 43.58 -45.07
N CYS A 21 49.83 43.43 -46.23
CA CYS A 21 50.23 42.43 -47.23
C CYS A 21 51.13 43.13 -48.25
N LEU A 22 52.40 42.74 -48.30
CA LEU A 22 53.45 43.32 -49.15
C LEU A 22 53.52 42.67 -50.55
N SER A 23 52.73 41.62 -50.81
CA SER A 23 52.70 40.98 -52.13
C SER A 23 51.89 41.78 -53.14
N GLU A 24 52.42 41.88 -54.36
CA GLU A 24 51.78 42.61 -55.48
C GLU A 24 50.87 41.72 -56.34
N THR A 25 51.05 40.41 -56.28
CA THR A 25 50.28 39.43 -57.09
C THR A 25 49.67 38.35 -56.23
N TYR A 26 48.46 37.90 -56.59
CA TYR A 26 47.80 36.76 -55.96
C TYR A 26 47.55 35.67 -56.99
N ILE A 27 48.16 34.49 -56.79
CA ILE A 27 48.03 33.35 -57.69
C ILE A 27 46.93 32.40 -57.19
N ASN A 28 47.04 31.94 -55.94
CA ASN A 28 46.04 31.10 -55.28
C ASN A 28 46.19 31.19 -53.75
N ASN A 29 45.31 30.52 -53.01
CA ASN A 29 45.27 30.61 -51.54
C ASN A 29 46.38 29.83 -50.81
N LYS A 30 47.13 28.97 -51.51
CA LYS A 30 48.23 28.16 -50.99
C LYS A 30 49.59 28.78 -51.29
N THR A 31 49.70 29.61 -52.32
CA THR A 31 50.93 30.34 -52.63
C THR A 31 51.23 31.32 -51.48
N PRO A 32 52.47 31.30 -50.92
CA PRO A 32 52.85 32.23 -49.88
C PRO A 32 52.78 33.68 -50.35
N LEU A 33 52.17 34.53 -49.52
CA LEU A 33 52.22 35.98 -49.62
C LEU A 33 53.16 36.52 -48.54
N ARG A 34 53.72 37.71 -48.77
CA ARG A 34 54.59 38.41 -47.81
C ARG A 34 53.73 39.34 -46.96
N TRP A 35 53.86 39.22 -45.65
CA TRP A 35 53.07 39.95 -44.65
C TRP A 35 53.97 40.74 -43.73
N ARG A 36 53.45 41.85 -43.18
CA ARG A 36 54.11 42.68 -42.17
C ARG A 36 53.13 42.97 -41.02
N CYS A 37 53.57 42.84 -39.77
CA CYS A 37 52.73 43.18 -38.60
C CYS A 37 53.01 44.60 -38.11
N ASN A 38 52.19 45.12 -37.19
CA ASN A 38 52.40 46.43 -36.54
C ASN A 38 53.75 46.60 -35.82
N LYS A 39 54.48 45.51 -35.52
CA LYS A 39 55.85 45.55 -34.99
C LYS A 39 56.93 45.45 -36.08
N TYR A 40 56.55 45.66 -37.34
CA TYR A 40 57.41 45.65 -38.53
C TYR A 40 58.13 44.31 -38.80
N HIS A 41 57.65 43.21 -38.22
CA HIS A 41 58.17 41.89 -38.59
C HIS A 41 57.58 41.47 -39.93
N GLU A 42 58.43 41.01 -40.83
CA GLU A 42 58.02 40.51 -42.13
C GLU A 42 58.16 38.99 -42.21
N TRP A 43 57.18 38.31 -42.79
CA TRP A 43 57.22 36.87 -42.97
C TRP A 43 56.40 36.43 -44.19
N ASN A 44 56.68 35.22 -44.67
CA ASN A 44 55.92 34.61 -45.77
C ASN A 44 54.92 33.59 -45.20
N ALA A 45 53.66 33.68 -45.60
CA ALA A 45 52.62 32.74 -45.23
C ALA A 45 51.52 32.69 -46.30
N SER A 46 50.91 31.53 -46.49
CA SER A 46 49.78 31.41 -47.42
C SER A 46 48.52 32.06 -46.85
N LEU A 47 47.62 32.53 -47.73
CA LEU A 47 46.34 33.11 -47.30
C LEU A 47 45.48 32.09 -46.53
N CYS A 48 45.57 30.81 -46.85
CA CYS A 48 44.84 29.77 -46.12
C CYS A 48 45.36 29.59 -44.69
N ASP A 49 46.66 29.74 -44.43
CA ASP A 49 47.21 29.63 -43.07
C ASP A 49 46.80 30.84 -42.23
N ILE A 50 46.87 32.05 -42.79
CA ILE A 50 46.44 33.26 -42.10
C ILE A 50 44.95 33.18 -41.70
N LYS A 51 44.08 32.67 -42.59
CA LYS A 51 42.66 32.45 -42.27
C LYS A 51 42.43 31.39 -41.18
N ARG A 52 43.36 30.45 -40.99
CA ARG A 52 43.29 29.43 -39.92
C ARG A 52 43.73 29.98 -38.56
N GLY A 53 44.24 31.21 -38.49
CA GLY A 53 44.48 31.94 -37.24
C GLY A 53 45.95 32.17 -36.88
N THR A 54 46.90 31.75 -37.72
CA THR A 54 48.31 32.12 -37.56
C THR A 54 48.54 33.54 -38.11
N TRP A 55 49.26 34.38 -37.37
CA TRP A 55 49.61 35.74 -37.82
C TRP A 55 51.13 35.90 -37.85
N CYS A 56 51.72 36.63 -36.91
CA CYS A 56 53.16 36.89 -36.88
C CYS A 56 53.92 35.90 -35.97
N PRO A 57 54.84 35.07 -36.50
CA PRO A 57 55.60 34.10 -35.71
C PRO A 57 56.59 34.75 -34.73
N HIS A 58 57.09 35.95 -35.05
CA HIS A 58 57.98 36.71 -34.17
C HIS A 58 57.21 37.28 -32.97
N CYS A 59 56.02 37.85 -33.19
CA CYS A 59 55.14 38.28 -32.10
C CYS A 59 54.65 37.10 -31.24
N ALA A 60 54.41 35.94 -31.85
CA ALA A 60 54.03 34.74 -31.12
C ALA A 60 55.15 34.24 -30.18
N LYS A 61 56.42 34.43 -30.53
CA LYS A 61 57.59 34.04 -29.72
C LYS A 61 58.02 35.06 -28.66
N CYS A 62 57.49 36.29 -28.66
CA CYS A 62 58.03 37.42 -27.87
C CYS A 62 57.31 37.74 -26.54
N PHE A 63 56.53 36.83 -25.95
CA PHE A 63 55.95 37.03 -24.62
C PHE A 63 56.85 36.41 -23.53
N LYS A 64 57.93 37.10 -23.15
CA LYS A 64 58.65 36.78 -21.90
C LYS A 64 57.74 37.15 -20.72
N LEU A 65 57.33 36.14 -19.97
CA LEU A 65 56.60 36.31 -18.72
C LEU A 65 57.49 37.07 -17.71
N ASN A 66 56.96 38.12 -17.09
CA ASN A 66 57.64 38.90 -16.04
C ASN A 66 56.68 39.12 -14.85
N ILE A 67 57.18 39.71 -13.75
CA ILE A 67 56.39 39.88 -12.53
C ILE A 67 55.24 40.89 -12.69
N ASP A 68 55.39 41.88 -13.56
CA ASP A 68 54.36 42.88 -13.82
C ASP A 68 53.15 42.26 -14.53
N ILE A 69 53.39 41.34 -15.48
CA ILE A 69 52.35 40.52 -16.11
C ILE A 69 51.63 39.67 -15.05
N ALA A 70 52.33 39.15 -14.05
CA ALA A 70 51.69 38.40 -12.96
C ALA A 70 50.74 39.28 -12.15
N LYS A 71 51.17 40.50 -11.80
CA LYS A 71 50.34 41.49 -11.07
C LYS A 71 49.12 41.91 -11.89
N GLU A 72 49.29 42.17 -13.18
CA GLU A 72 48.19 42.53 -14.08
C GLU A 72 47.16 41.39 -14.22
N ILE A 73 47.62 40.14 -14.36
CA ILE A 73 46.74 38.96 -14.42
C ILE A 73 45.98 38.79 -13.11
N ALA A 74 46.65 38.99 -11.97
CA ALA A 74 45.99 38.94 -10.67
C ALA A 74 44.88 39.98 -10.57
N PHE A 75 45.17 41.23 -10.96
CA PHE A 75 44.21 42.31 -10.97
C PHE A 75 42.99 41.99 -11.87
N LYS A 76 43.22 41.54 -13.11
CA LYS A 76 42.15 41.14 -14.05
C LYS A 76 41.28 39.99 -13.53
N LYS A 77 41.83 39.11 -12.69
CA LYS A 77 41.10 37.99 -12.07
C LYS A 77 40.51 38.34 -10.70
N GLY A 78 40.55 39.61 -10.28
CA GLY A 78 40.01 40.08 -9.01
C GLY A 78 40.82 39.59 -7.81
N GLY A 79 42.14 39.70 -7.87
CA GLY A 79 43.04 39.38 -6.77
C GLY A 79 44.41 40.05 -6.90
N ILE A 80 45.36 39.61 -6.08
CA ILE A 80 46.68 40.25 -5.91
C ILE A 80 47.77 39.19 -6.00
N CYS A 81 48.89 39.53 -6.65
CA CYS A 81 50.12 38.73 -6.61
C CYS A 81 51.00 39.25 -5.47
N LEU A 82 51.35 38.38 -4.51
CA LEU A 82 52.14 38.72 -3.32
C LEU A 82 53.65 38.55 -3.55
N SER A 83 54.06 37.93 -4.67
CA SER A 83 55.48 37.74 -4.98
C SER A 83 56.09 38.99 -5.59
N GLU A 84 57.31 39.32 -5.15
CA GLU A 84 58.04 40.50 -5.65
C GLU A 84 58.96 40.19 -6.84
N LYS A 85 59.40 38.94 -6.98
CA LYS A 85 60.38 38.52 -8.01
C LYS A 85 59.87 37.31 -8.79
N TYR A 86 59.98 37.38 -10.12
CA TYR A 86 59.74 36.27 -11.02
C TYR A 86 61.07 35.70 -11.52
N LYS A 87 61.30 34.40 -11.31
CA LYS A 87 62.53 33.72 -11.73
C LYS A 87 62.35 32.99 -13.07
N ASN A 88 61.36 32.09 -13.17
CA ASN A 88 61.05 31.33 -14.39
C ASN A 88 59.61 30.77 -14.35
N GLY A 89 59.15 30.16 -15.45
CA GLY A 89 57.77 29.66 -15.63
C GLY A 89 57.37 28.52 -14.69
N TYR A 90 58.33 27.89 -14.02
CA TYR A 90 58.12 26.77 -13.09
C TYR A 90 58.14 27.22 -11.63
N THR A 91 58.67 28.41 -11.34
CA THR A 91 58.72 28.93 -9.98
C THR A 91 57.32 29.38 -9.56
N SER A 92 56.83 28.84 -8.45
CA SER A 92 55.51 29.21 -7.94
C SER A 92 55.52 30.63 -7.39
N LEU A 93 54.56 31.44 -7.82
CA LEU A 93 54.26 32.74 -7.23
C LEU A 93 53.14 32.58 -6.19
N SER A 94 53.10 33.47 -5.22
CA SER A 94 52.06 33.55 -4.20
C SER A 94 50.93 34.47 -4.68
N TRP A 95 49.70 33.97 -4.63
CA TRP A 95 48.50 34.65 -5.13
C TRP A 95 47.45 34.76 -4.03
N GLN A 96 46.68 35.84 -4.05
CA GLN A 96 45.54 36.09 -3.17
C GLN A 96 44.30 36.45 -4.01
N CYS A 97 43.15 35.85 -3.74
CA CYS A 97 41.89 36.23 -4.41
C CYS A 97 41.09 37.25 -3.58
N ALA A 98 40.04 37.84 -4.15
CA ALA A 98 39.12 38.74 -3.45
C ALA A 98 38.51 38.19 -2.14
N LYS A 99 38.47 36.86 -1.95
CA LYS A 99 38.02 36.22 -0.71
C LYS A 99 39.16 35.91 0.27
N ASN A 100 40.33 36.55 0.09
CA ASN A 100 41.53 36.40 0.91
C ASN A 100 42.13 34.98 1.00
N HIS A 101 41.79 34.09 0.07
CA HIS A 101 42.48 32.80 -0.02
C HIS A 101 43.85 32.99 -0.64
N ILE A 102 44.89 32.51 0.06
CA ILE A 102 46.27 32.52 -0.42
C ILE A 102 46.63 31.13 -0.96
N TRP A 103 47.28 31.06 -2.12
CA TRP A 103 47.83 29.83 -2.69
C TRP A 103 49.09 30.10 -3.53
N GLN A 104 49.87 29.04 -3.75
CA GLN A 104 51.06 29.08 -4.60
C GLN A 104 50.80 28.40 -5.93
N ALA A 105 51.15 29.07 -7.03
CA ALA A 105 51.05 28.50 -8.38
C ALA A 105 52.01 29.18 -9.36
N PRO A 106 52.54 28.47 -10.36
CA PRO A 106 53.32 29.09 -11.43
C PRO A 106 52.46 29.97 -12.33
N LEU A 107 53.06 31.05 -12.85
CA LEU A 107 52.39 32.05 -13.69
C LEU A 107 51.78 31.45 -14.97
N GLU A 108 52.46 30.48 -15.60
CA GLU A 108 51.95 29.80 -16.79
C GLU A 108 50.64 29.06 -16.53
N ARG A 109 50.52 28.41 -15.37
CA ARG A 109 49.31 27.67 -14.99
C ARG A 109 48.12 28.61 -14.78
N ILE A 110 48.36 29.78 -14.21
CA ILE A 110 47.34 30.80 -13.97
C ILE A 110 46.91 31.48 -15.28
N LYS A 111 47.84 31.72 -16.21
CA LYS A 111 47.56 32.30 -17.52
C LYS A 111 46.77 31.36 -18.42
N ASN A 112 47.15 30.09 -18.46
CA ASN A 112 46.64 29.12 -19.45
C ASN A 112 45.39 28.34 -18.99
N ARG A 113 44.99 28.43 -17.71
CA ARG A 113 43.80 27.74 -17.21
C ARG A 113 42.69 28.73 -16.83
N ASN A 114 41.44 28.35 -17.08
CA ASN A 114 40.27 29.11 -16.65
C ASN A 114 40.04 29.10 -15.12
N SER A 115 40.80 28.30 -14.37
CA SER A 115 40.72 28.21 -12.91
C SER A 115 41.63 29.24 -12.23
N TRP A 116 41.05 30.10 -11.38
CA TRP A 116 41.77 31.15 -10.64
C TRP A 116 42.21 30.68 -9.24
N CYS A 117 41.29 30.62 -8.29
CA CYS A 117 41.58 30.29 -6.90
C CYS A 117 41.05 28.88 -6.54
N PRO A 118 41.90 27.90 -6.17
CA PRO A 118 41.48 26.52 -5.92
C PRO A 118 40.44 26.41 -4.79
N LYS A 119 40.59 27.19 -3.71
CA LYS A 119 39.61 27.23 -2.60
C LYS A 119 38.27 27.82 -3.05
N CYS A 120 38.27 28.83 -3.92
CA CYS A 120 37.03 29.35 -4.50
C CYS A 120 36.41 28.38 -5.51
N THR A 121 37.21 27.64 -6.30
CA THR A 121 36.69 26.62 -7.22
C THR A 121 36.04 25.46 -6.47
N ILE A 122 36.60 25.08 -5.33
CA ILE A 122 36.03 24.06 -4.42
C ILE A 122 34.74 24.59 -3.79
N ASN A 123 34.74 25.81 -3.26
CA ASN A 123 33.53 26.41 -2.66
C ASN A 123 32.43 26.74 -3.68
N ALA A 124 32.77 26.96 -4.96
CA ALA A 124 31.81 27.14 -6.05
C ALA A 124 31.21 25.79 -6.52
N ARG A 125 31.90 24.67 -6.29
CA ARG A 125 31.39 23.32 -6.53
C ARG A 125 30.64 22.81 -5.29
N LYS A 126 29.49 23.41 -4.99
CA LYS A 126 28.49 22.82 -4.07
C LYS A 126 27.81 21.56 -4.64
N TYR A 127 28.24 21.09 -5.81
CA TYR A 127 27.79 19.87 -6.45
C TYR A 127 28.98 18.91 -6.61
N ILE A 128 29.00 17.85 -5.80
CA ILE A 128 30.09 16.86 -5.80
C ILE A 128 29.86 15.83 -6.93
N ASN A 129 28.61 15.39 -7.16
CA ASN A 129 28.21 14.44 -8.21
C ASN A 129 26.66 14.35 -8.36
N ILE A 130 26.18 13.53 -9.32
CA ILE A 130 24.74 13.27 -9.58
C ILE A 130 23.97 12.64 -8.40
N HIS A 131 24.71 12.17 -7.39
CA HIS A 131 24.21 11.57 -6.15
C HIS A 131 24.27 12.53 -4.96
N THR A 132 24.74 13.77 -5.15
CA THR A 132 24.75 14.78 -4.09
C THR A 132 23.34 15.33 -3.90
N PRO A 133 22.75 15.24 -2.70
CA PRO A 133 21.44 15.81 -2.44
C PRO A 133 21.47 17.34 -2.59
N LEU A 134 20.64 17.86 -3.48
CA LEU A 134 20.42 19.29 -3.68
C LEU A 134 19.06 19.69 -3.10
N GLN A 135 18.91 20.95 -2.71
CA GLN A 135 17.63 21.51 -2.26
C GLN A 135 16.84 22.04 -3.47
N TRP A 136 15.58 21.63 -3.58
CA TRP A 136 14.67 21.93 -4.68
C TRP A 136 13.42 22.63 -4.15
N ARG A 137 12.83 23.52 -4.96
CA ARG A 137 11.57 24.20 -4.65
C ARG A 137 10.57 24.03 -5.80
N CYS A 138 9.32 23.69 -5.51
CA CYS A 138 8.28 23.57 -6.54
C CYS A 138 7.47 24.87 -6.68
N HIS A 139 6.62 24.93 -7.72
CA HIS A 139 5.71 26.07 -7.94
C HIS A 139 4.76 26.33 -6.76
N GLN A 140 4.30 25.28 -6.05
CA GLN A 140 3.48 25.39 -4.84
C GLN A 140 4.29 25.81 -3.58
N GLY A 141 5.56 26.18 -3.75
CA GLY A 141 6.41 26.68 -2.66
C GLY A 141 7.12 25.62 -1.81
N HIS A 142 6.82 24.33 -1.97
CA HIS A 142 7.45 23.27 -1.17
C HIS A 142 8.94 23.10 -1.44
N ILE A 143 9.73 22.86 -0.39
CA ILE A 143 11.19 22.72 -0.42
C ILE A 143 11.60 21.31 -0.01
N TRP A 144 12.30 20.53 -0.84
CA TRP A 144 12.83 19.20 -0.47
C TRP A 144 14.28 19.00 -0.89
N HIS A 145 14.92 17.97 -0.35
CA HIS A 145 16.24 17.53 -0.78
C HIS A 145 16.13 16.30 -1.68
N ALA A 146 16.74 16.34 -2.86
CA ALA A 146 16.80 15.22 -3.80
C ALA A 146 18.06 15.29 -4.66
N VAL A 147 18.49 14.13 -5.17
CA VAL A 147 19.65 14.04 -6.06
C VAL A 147 19.23 14.31 -7.50
N LEU A 148 20.09 14.98 -8.28
CA LEU A 148 19.80 15.36 -9.66
C LEU A 148 19.41 14.15 -10.54
N ASN A 149 20.01 12.98 -10.30
CA ASN A 149 19.71 11.74 -11.03
C ASN A 149 18.23 11.31 -10.90
N THR A 150 17.64 11.47 -9.72
CA THR A 150 16.23 11.10 -9.50
C THR A 150 15.29 11.99 -10.30
N ILE A 151 15.57 13.29 -10.33
CA ILE A 151 14.73 14.25 -11.05
C ILE A 151 14.89 14.11 -12.56
N LYS A 152 16.13 14.02 -13.05
CA LYS A 152 16.42 14.01 -14.49
C LYS A 152 16.12 12.66 -15.15
N ASN A 153 16.49 11.54 -14.52
CA ASN A 153 16.46 10.23 -15.18
C ASN A 153 15.30 9.34 -14.71
N ARG A 154 14.71 9.59 -13.53
CA ARG A 154 13.56 8.82 -13.02
C ARG A 154 12.22 9.56 -13.14
N ASN A 155 12.23 10.75 -13.76
CA ASN A 155 11.05 11.59 -13.96
C ASN A 155 10.26 11.87 -12.66
N THR A 156 10.95 11.90 -11.51
CA THR A 156 10.33 12.18 -10.21
C THR A 156 10.48 13.65 -9.86
N TRP A 157 9.38 14.32 -9.52
CA TRP A 157 9.38 15.72 -9.08
C TRP A 157 9.01 15.84 -7.59
N CYS A 158 8.61 17.04 -7.18
CA CYS A 158 8.18 17.43 -5.85
C CYS A 158 7.42 16.31 -5.13
N PRO A 159 8.01 15.67 -4.12
CA PRO A 159 7.35 14.62 -3.35
C PRO A 159 6.16 15.15 -2.55
N TYR A 160 6.07 16.46 -2.29
CA TYR A 160 4.88 17.07 -1.68
C TYR A 160 3.69 17.09 -2.66
N CYS A 161 3.92 17.50 -3.92
CA CYS A 161 2.88 17.49 -4.95
C CYS A 161 2.57 16.07 -5.46
N ALA A 162 3.56 15.18 -5.45
CA ALA A 162 3.41 13.79 -5.85
C ALA A 162 2.84 12.87 -4.74
N GLY A 163 2.49 13.42 -3.57
CA GLY A 163 1.84 12.68 -2.48
C GLY A 163 2.75 11.78 -1.64
N TYR A 164 4.07 11.93 -1.74
CA TYR A 164 5.08 11.03 -1.18
C TYR A 164 5.71 11.45 0.16
N LEU A 165 5.43 12.62 0.74
CA LEU A 165 6.16 13.04 1.94
C LEU A 165 5.50 12.75 3.29
N LYS A 166 6.33 12.11 4.14
CA LYS A 166 6.38 12.11 5.60
C LYS A 166 5.16 12.71 6.28
N LEU A 167 4.24 11.80 6.54
CA LEU A 167 3.26 11.91 7.61
C LEU A 167 3.95 12.39 8.89
N SER A 168 3.49 13.51 9.44
CA SER A 168 3.83 13.99 10.78
C SER A 168 2.59 13.90 11.66
N ILE A 169 2.75 14.03 12.96
CA ILE A 169 1.61 14.06 13.88
C ILE A 169 0.68 15.26 13.60
N ASP A 170 1.22 16.37 13.08
CA ASP A 170 0.43 17.55 12.70
C ASP A 170 -0.52 17.24 11.54
N ILE A 171 -0.07 16.45 10.56
CA ILE A 171 -0.92 15.98 9.45
C ILE A 171 -2.03 15.08 9.99
N ALA A 172 -1.75 14.23 11.00
CA ALA A 172 -2.77 13.41 11.64
C ALA A 172 -3.84 14.27 12.32
N LYS A 173 -3.42 15.31 13.06
CA LYS A 173 -4.31 16.25 13.73
C LYS A 173 -5.16 17.06 12.74
N GLU A 174 -4.57 17.51 11.64
CA GLU A 174 -5.30 18.25 10.60
C GLU A 174 -6.36 17.37 9.91
N ILE A 175 -6.01 16.14 9.55
CA ILE A 175 -6.97 15.18 8.97
C ILE A 175 -8.09 14.88 9.96
N ALA A 176 -7.76 14.74 11.25
CA ALA A 176 -8.78 14.54 12.29
C ALA A 176 -9.76 15.70 12.35
N HIS A 177 -9.24 16.93 12.32
CA HIS A 177 -10.05 18.14 12.37
C HIS A 177 -11.00 18.25 11.17
N ARG A 178 -10.52 17.97 9.95
CA ARG A 178 -11.34 17.96 8.73
C ARG A 178 -12.50 16.95 8.81
N LYS A 179 -12.29 15.81 9.47
CA LYS A 179 -13.33 14.78 9.70
C LYS A 179 -14.14 15.01 10.98
N ARG A 180 -14.11 16.23 11.53
CA ARG A 180 -14.83 16.64 12.76
C ARG A 180 -14.47 15.75 13.96
N GLY A 181 -13.19 15.46 14.15
CA GLY A 181 -12.70 14.74 15.31
C GLY A 181 -11.29 15.18 15.71
N LYS A 182 -10.63 14.40 16.55
CA LYS A 182 -9.34 14.72 17.15
C LYS A 182 -8.37 13.55 17.04
N CYS A 183 -7.09 13.85 16.89
CA CYS A 183 -6.01 12.87 17.09
C CYS A 183 -5.40 13.15 18.46
N LEU A 184 -5.47 12.16 19.36
CA LEU A 184 -5.04 12.28 20.76
C LEU A 184 -3.58 11.85 20.97
N SER A 185 -2.95 11.24 19.96
CA SER A 185 -1.54 10.87 20.04
C SER A 185 -0.62 12.09 19.92
N GLU A 186 0.44 12.09 20.72
CA GLU A 186 1.45 13.16 20.73
C GLU A 186 2.66 12.83 19.83
N ASN A 187 2.99 11.54 19.70
CA ASN A 187 4.16 11.07 18.96
C ASN A 187 3.76 10.24 17.75
N TYR A 188 4.42 10.48 16.62
CA TYR A 188 4.27 9.71 15.39
C TYR A 188 5.60 9.09 15.00
N ILE A 189 5.63 7.75 14.94
CA ILE A 189 6.86 6.99 14.65
C ILE A 189 6.92 6.61 13.17
N SER A 190 5.84 6.05 12.62
CA SER A 190 5.79 5.56 11.24
C SER A 190 4.36 5.46 10.70
N ILE A 191 4.21 5.23 9.39
CA ILE A 191 2.89 5.20 8.72
C ILE A 191 2.01 4.05 9.18
N ASP A 192 2.65 3.02 9.72
CA ASP A 192 2.03 1.82 10.25
C ASP A 192 1.83 1.88 11.78
N SER A 193 2.41 2.89 12.45
CA SER A 193 2.20 3.10 13.88
C SER A 193 0.75 3.49 14.15
N LYS A 194 0.16 2.85 15.17
CA LYS A 194 -1.21 3.11 15.59
C LYS A 194 -1.25 4.44 16.34
N LEU A 195 -2.10 5.35 15.88
CA LEU A 195 -2.45 6.58 16.57
C LEU A 195 -3.83 6.42 17.21
N LEU A 196 -4.08 7.16 18.28
CA LEU A 196 -5.36 7.27 18.95
C LEU A 196 -6.17 8.41 18.32
N TRP A 197 -7.39 8.09 17.90
CA TRP A 197 -8.32 9.00 17.24
C TRP A 197 -9.63 9.09 18.00
N GLU A 198 -10.29 10.23 17.93
CA GLU A 198 -11.60 10.51 18.53
C GLU A 198 -12.52 11.13 17.47
N CYS A 199 -13.77 10.67 17.37
CA CYS A 199 -14.75 11.25 16.44
C CYS A 199 -15.68 12.26 17.13
N ASN A 200 -16.49 12.99 16.35
CA ASN A 200 -17.48 13.93 16.87
C ASN A 200 -18.50 13.33 17.87
N LYS A 201 -18.72 12.00 17.82
CA LYS A 201 -19.60 11.29 18.75
C LYS A 201 -18.89 10.81 20.03
N GLY A 202 -17.62 11.18 20.23
CA GLY A 202 -16.81 10.81 21.39
C GLY A 202 -16.19 9.40 21.34
N HIS A 203 -16.42 8.60 20.29
CA HIS A 203 -15.77 7.29 20.18
C HIS A 203 -14.26 7.44 19.98
N GLN A 204 -13.48 6.68 20.74
CA GLN A 204 -12.03 6.62 20.64
C GLN A 204 -11.57 5.27 20.05
N TRP A 205 -10.63 5.28 19.11
CA TRP A 205 -10.09 4.05 18.52
C TRP A 205 -8.63 4.20 18.07
N TYR A 206 -7.93 3.07 18.01
CA TYR A 206 -6.57 3.00 17.50
C TYR A 206 -6.56 2.60 16.02
N THR A 207 -5.92 3.41 15.18
CA THR A 207 -5.65 3.05 13.79
C THR A 207 -4.43 3.79 13.28
N ASN A 208 -3.82 3.27 12.22
CA ASN A 208 -2.68 3.94 11.60
C ASN A 208 -3.15 5.03 10.62
N LEU A 209 -2.24 5.96 10.33
CA LEU A 209 -2.55 7.13 9.49
C LEU A 209 -2.75 6.75 8.01
N ARG A 210 -2.21 5.60 7.56
CA ARG A 210 -2.49 5.04 6.22
C ARG A 210 -3.98 4.76 6.05
N CYS A 211 -4.60 4.08 7.00
CA CYS A 211 -6.01 3.70 6.94
C CYS A 211 -6.92 4.94 6.89
N VAL A 212 -6.57 5.97 7.67
CA VAL A 212 -7.35 7.21 7.73
C VAL A 212 -7.20 8.06 6.47
N ARG A 213 -5.97 8.19 5.95
CA ARG A 213 -5.66 9.08 4.84
C ARG A 213 -5.84 8.44 3.47
N ASN A 214 -5.32 7.22 3.29
CA ASN A 214 -5.24 6.57 1.97
C ASN A 214 -6.47 5.70 1.68
N LEU A 215 -7.06 5.08 2.71
CA LEU A 215 -8.24 4.20 2.57
C LEU A 215 -9.56 4.90 2.97
N ASP A 216 -9.48 6.18 3.33
CA ASP A 216 -10.59 7.02 3.79
C ASP A 216 -11.43 6.42 4.95
N THR A 217 -10.84 5.53 5.73
CA THR A 217 -11.53 4.87 6.85
C THR A 217 -11.43 5.73 8.12
N TRP A 218 -12.57 6.14 8.67
CA TRP A 218 -12.62 7.04 9.83
C TRP A 218 -12.94 6.30 11.13
N CYS A 219 -14.10 6.57 11.72
CA CYS A 219 -14.54 5.98 12.97
C CYS A 219 -15.20 4.63 12.70
N PRO A 220 -14.65 3.52 13.20
CA PRO A 220 -15.24 2.21 12.98
C PRO A 220 -16.54 2.01 13.77
N HIS A 221 -16.75 2.74 14.87
CA HIS A 221 -18.05 2.75 15.58
C HIS A 221 -19.13 3.43 14.73
N CYS A 222 -18.83 4.56 14.09
CA CYS A 222 -19.77 5.28 13.24
C CYS A 222 -20.00 4.60 11.87
N SER A 223 -19.00 3.89 11.34
CA SER A 223 -19.12 3.15 10.08
C SER A 223 -19.71 1.74 10.24
N GLY A 224 -20.04 1.33 11.46
CA GLY A 224 -20.60 0.02 11.76
C GLY A 224 -19.57 -1.13 11.81
N ARG A 225 -18.27 -0.88 11.61
CA ARG A 225 -17.21 -1.90 11.71
C ARG A 225 -16.89 -2.34 13.13
N TYR A 226 -17.14 -1.49 14.12
CA TYR A 226 -17.09 -1.81 15.57
C TYR A 226 -18.50 -2.01 16.15
N SER A 227 -19.52 -2.20 15.30
CA SER A 227 -20.91 -2.40 15.78
C SER A 227 -21.07 -3.63 16.66
N CYS A 228 -20.12 -4.55 16.64
CA CYS A 228 -20.10 -5.74 17.48
C CYS A 228 -19.73 -5.37 18.94
N ASN A 229 -20.67 -4.82 19.72
CA ASN A 229 -20.56 -4.62 21.17
C ASN A 229 -21.53 -5.54 21.92
N LEU A 230 -21.40 -5.64 23.25
CA LEU A 230 -22.27 -6.52 24.05
C LEU A 230 -23.75 -6.11 23.98
N GLU A 231 -24.04 -4.81 23.84
CA GLU A 231 -25.41 -4.33 23.62
C GLU A 231 -25.99 -4.85 22.31
N LEU A 232 -25.21 -4.87 21.22
CA LEU A 232 -25.62 -5.46 19.96
C LEU A 232 -25.83 -6.97 20.11
N ALA A 233 -24.98 -7.67 20.84
CA ALA A 233 -25.15 -9.10 21.10
C ALA A 233 -26.47 -9.37 21.83
N LYS A 234 -26.78 -8.60 22.87
CA LYS A 234 -28.05 -8.68 23.61
C LYS A 234 -29.25 -8.32 22.74
N LYS A 235 -29.14 -7.26 21.93
CA LYS A 235 -30.20 -6.86 21.00
C LYS A 235 -30.46 -7.93 19.94
N LEU A 236 -29.40 -8.48 19.34
CA LEU A 236 -29.48 -9.54 18.33
C LEU A 236 -30.07 -10.83 18.93
N ALA A 237 -29.70 -11.16 20.17
CA ALA A 237 -30.30 -12.30 20.86
C ALA A 237 -31.81 -12.10 21.05
N ASN A 238 -32.21 -10.92 21.53
CA ASN A 238 -33.62 -10.56 21.68
C ASN A 238 -34.38 -10.62 20.35
N GLU A 239 -33.82 -10.07 19.27
CA GLU A 239 -34.41 -10.12 17.92
C GLU A 239 -34.59 -11.56 17.40
N LYS A 240 -33.74 -12.50 17.84
CA LYS A 240 -33.78 -13.92 17.48
C LYS A 240 -34.55 -14.77 18.50
N GLY A 241 -35.21 -14.14 19.48
CA GLY A 241 -35.98 -14.83 20.51
C GLY A 241 -35.09 -15.63 21.46
N GLY A 242 -34.08 -15.00 22.05
CA GLY A 242 -33.20 -15.58 23.06
C GLY A 242 -32.36 -14.53 23.76
N ASP A 243 -31.36 -14.96 24.52
CA ASP A 243 -30.53 -14.10 25.36
C ASP A 243 -29.03 -14.31 25.14
N CYS A 244 -28.24 -13.25 25.39
CA CYS A 244 -26.79 -13.34 25.46
C CYS A 244 -26.36 -13.31 26.93
N ILE A 245 -25.81 -14.43 27.41
CA ILE A 245 -25.48 -14.67 28.82
C ILE A 245 -24.10 -14.11 29.19
N SER A 246 -23.22 -13.94 28.20
CA SER A 246 -21.88 -13.39 28.45
C SER A 246 -21.93 -11.98 29.03
N GLU A 247 -21.14 -11.73 30.07
CA GLU A 247 -21.04 -10.42 30.72
C GLU A 247 -20.03 -9.48 30.04
N LYS A 248 -19.09 -10.03 29.27
CA LYS A 248 -17.99 -9.27 28.67
C LYS A 248 -17.78 -9.65 27.20
N TYR A 249 -17.61 -8.64 26.36
CA TYR A 249 -17.20 -8.78 24.96
C TYR A 249 -15.75 -8.30 24.82
N ILE A 250 -14.85 -9.18 24.39
CA ILE A 250 -13.42 -8.87 24.25
C ILE A 250 -13.10 -8.47 22.80
N ASN A 251 -13.49 -9.30 21.83
CA ASN A 251 -13.27 -9.06 20.39
C ASN A 251 -14.19 -9.97 19.55
N SER A 252 -14.11 -9.86 18.22
CA SER A 252 -14.96 -10.63 17.27
C SER A 252 -14.63 -12.11 17.18
N ILE A 253 -13.52 -12.55 17.77
CA ILE A 253 -13.04 -13.93 17.72
C ILE A 253 -13.44 -14.67 19.00
N THR A 254 -13.46 -13.99 20.15
CA THR A 254 -13.86 -14.56 21.44
C THR A 254 -15.33 -15.01 21.40
N PRO A 255 -15.63 -16.30 21.66
CA PRO A 255 -16.99 -16.80 21.72
C PRO A 255 -17.77 -16.17 22.87
N LEU A 256 -19.03 -15.80 22.61
CA LEU A 256 -20.02 -15.46 23.61
C LEU A 256 -20.93 -16.67 23.89
N LEU A 257 -21.52 -16.70 25.07
CA LEU A 257 -22.52 -17.67 25.49
C LEU A 257 -23.91 -17.13 25.16
N TRP A 258 -24.69 -17.93 24.44
CA TRP A 258 -26.03 -17.60 23.93
C TRP A 258 -27.05 -18.60 24.47
N GLN A 259 -28.28 -18.14 24.64
CA GLN A 259 -29.45 -18.92 25.03
C GLN A 259 -30.57 -18.67 24.02
N CYS A 260 -31.29 -19.69 23.56
CA CYS A 260 -32.49 -19.50 22.73
C CYS A 260 -33.76 -19.58 23.58
N ALA A 261 -34.93 -19.22 23.02
CA ALA A 261 -36.23 -19.33 23.69
C ALA A 261 -36.54 -20.74 24.23
N LYS A 262 -35.91 -21.79 23.70
CA LYS A 262 -36.02 -23.17 24.19
C LYS A 262 -34.98 -23.52 25.26
N ASN A 263 -34.32 -22.52 25.86
CA ASN A 263 -33.28 -22.64 26.88
C ASN A 263 -32.00 -23.40 26.48
N HIS A 264 -31.77 -23.69 25.20
CA HIS A 264 -30.50 -24.28 24.78
C HIS A 264 -29.36 -23.27 24.89
N LEU A 265 -28.24 -23.69 25.48
CA LEU A 265 -27.04 -22.88 25.68
C LEU A 265 -25.93 -23.28 24.69
N TRP A 266 -25.32 -22.31 23.99
CA TRP A 266 -24.17 -22.59 23.12
C TRP A 266 -23.16 -21.45 23.06
N TYR A 267 -21.92 -21.79 22.68
CA TYR A 267 -20.86 -20.82 22.42
C TYR A 267 -20.78 -20.48 20.93
N ALA A 268 -20.81 -19.20 20.60
CA ALA A 268 -20.57 -18.71 19.24
C ALA A 268 -20.02 -17.28 19.27
N ASN A 269 -19.22 -16.92 18.28
CA ASN A 269 -18.77 -15.53 18.15
C ASN A 269 -19.88 -14.65 17.53
N LEU A 270 -19.85 -13.35 17.84
CA LEU A 270 -20.88 -12.40 17.44
C LEU A 270 -21.00 -12.26 15.91
N ASP A 271 -19.88 -12.32 15.19
CA ASP A 271 -19.88 -12.24 13.72
C ASP A 271 -20.57 -13.45 13.07
N LYS A 272 -20.39 -14.65 13.62
CA LYS A 272 -21.04 -15.87 13.12
C LYS A 272 -22.54 -15.83 13.41
N VAL A 273 -22.97 -15.37 14.58
CA VAL A 273 -24.39 -15.24 14.91
C VAL A 273 -25.07 -14.13 14.08
N LYS A 274 -24.36 -13.03 13.81
CA LYS A 274 -24.85 -11.92 13.00
C LYS A 274 -24.99 -12.26 11.51
N ASN A 275 -24.01 -12.97 10.95
CA ASN A 275 -23.94 -13.23 9.52
C ASN A 275 -24.46 -14.62 9.11
N SER A 276 -24.71 -15.53 10.06
CA SER A 276 -25.27 -16.86 9.77
C SER A 276 -26.79 -16.81 9.61
N ASN A 277 -27.30 -17.65 8.70
CA ASN A 277 -28.73 -17.94 8.58
C ASN A 277 -29.25 -18.89 9.69
N THR A 278 -28.35 -19.42 10.52
CA THR A 278 -28.69 -20.31 11.65
C THR A 278 -28.48 -19.60 12.98
N TRP A 279 -29.45 -19.75 13.89
CA TRP A 279 -29.48 -19.09 15.21
C TRP A 279 -28.94 -20.00 16.30
N CYS A 280 -29.72 -21.01 16.68
CA CYS A 280 -29.38 -21.99 17.69
C CYS A 280 -28.94 -23.28 16.97
N PRO A 281 -27.76 -23.86 17.25
CA PRO A 281 -27.30 -25.10 16.61
C PRO A 281 -28.13 -26.33 17.03
N PHE A 282 -28.88 -26.23 18.12
CA PHE A 282 -29.83 -27.26 18.56
C PHE A 282 -31.23 -27.05 17.95
N CYS A 283 -31.39 -25.99 17.16
CA CYS A 283 -32.56 -25.76 16.33
C CYS A 283 -32.13 -25.81 14.86
N PRO A 284 -33.10 -26.03 13.97
CA PRO A 284 -33.21 -27.27 13.21
C PRO A 284 -31.96 -27.62 12.36
N TRP A 285 -31.11 -28.54 12.86
CA TRP A 285 -30.17 -29.49 12.18
C TRP A 285 -29.43 -30.24 13.32
N LYS A 286 -29.57 -31.54 13.62
CA LYS A 286 -30.46 -32.63 13.19
C LYS A 286 -31.09 -33.20 14.47
N ARG A 287 -32.37 -32.94 14.68
CA ARG A 287 -33.06 -33.42 15.88
C ARG A 287 -33.14 -34.96 15.91
N GLU A 288 -33.25 -35.58 14.75
CA GLU A 288 -33.07 -37.03 14.57
C GLU A 288 -31.71 -37.53 15.08
N GLU A 289 -30.60 -36.85 14.75
CA GLU A 289 -29.27 -37.26 15.23
C GLU A 289 -29.11 -37.03 16.73
N LEU A 290 -29.74 -35.99 17.28
CA LEU A 290 -29.80 -35.76 18.72
C LEU A 290 -30.58 -36.88 19.43
N CYS A 291 -31.80 -37.18 18.98
CA CYS A 291 -32.61 -38.27 19.49
C CYS A 291 -31.86 -39.60 19.39
N LYS A 292 -31.22 -39.87 18.25
CA LYS A 292 -30.40 -41.08 18.03
C LYS A 292 -29.26 -41.16 19.03
N ASN A 293 -28.53 -40.08 19.25
CA ASN A 293 -27.42 -40.05 20.20
C ASN A 293 -27.87 -40.26 21.66
N VAL A 294 -29.03 -39.72 22.04
CA VAL A 294 -29.60 -39.92 23.39
C VAL A 294 -29.94 -41.39 23.60
N VAL A 295 -30.70 -42.00 22.68
CA VAL A 295 -31.12 -43.40 22.81
C VAL A 295 -29.92 -44.34 22.71
N THR A 296 -28.95 -44.04 21.84
CA THR A 296 -27.74 -44.83 21.69
C THR A 296 -26.92 -44.90 22.98
N LYS A 297 -26.88 -43.82 23.76
CA LYS A 297 -26.21 -43.82 25.07
C LYS A 297 -26.94 -44.67 26.12
N LEU A 298 -28.25 -44.82 26.01
CA LEU A 298 -29.08 -45.54 26.99
C LEU A 298 -29.18 -47.04 26.66
N LEU A 299 -29.40 -47.38 25.39
CA LEU A 299 -29.75 -48.74 24.94
C LEU A 299 -28.79 -49.31 23.87
N GLY A 300 -27.74 -48.57 23.49
CA GLY A 300 -26.84 -48.96 22.40
C GLY A 300 -27.38 -48.62 21.01
N SER A 301 -26.65 -48.99 19.97
CA SER A 301 -26.96 -48.58 18.58
C SER A 301 -28.33 -49.09 18.09
N PRO A 302 -29.10 -48.27 17.33
CA PRO A 302 -30.34 -48.70 16.71
C PRO A 302 -30.09 -49.66 15.54
N SER A 303 -31.17 -50.26 15.03
CA SER A 303 -31.12 -51.04 13.80
C SER A 303 -30.76 -50.17 12.58
N ASP A 304 -30.00 -50.73 11.65
CA ASP A 304 -29.73 -50.10 10.35
C ASP A 304 -30.95 -50.15 9.40
N ILE A 305 -31.97 -50.96 9.75
CA ILE A 305 -33.19 -51.10 8.96
C ILE A 305 -34.12 -49.91 9.23
N ARG A 306 -34.09 -48.92 8.35
CA ARG A 306 -34.99 -47.74 8.42
C ARG A 306 -36.36 -47.94 7.77
N ARG A 307 -36.51 -48.93 6.89
CA ARG A 307 -37.78 -49.27 6.22
C ARG A 307 -38.12 -50.75 6.44
N PRO A 308 -38.66 -51.12 7.61
CA PRO A 308 -39.11 -52.48 7.86
C PRO A 308 -40.18 -52.93 6.86
N ASP A 309 -40.21 -54.23 6.55
CA ASP A 309 -41.13 -54.78 5.55
C ASP A 309 -42.61 -54.58 5.90
N PHE A 310 -42.95 -54.55 7.21
CA PHE A 310 -44.31 -54.34 7.67
C PHE A 310 -44.86 -52.92 7.39
N LEU A 311 -44.00 -51.96 7.01
CA LEU A 311 -44.41 -50.61 6.62
C LEU A 311 -44.72 -50.46 5.13
N LYS A 312 -44.75 -51.56 4.36
CA LYS A 312 -45.10 -51.57 2.94
C LYS A 312 -46.61 -51.45 2.75
N THR A 313 -47.03 -50.55 1.88
CA THR A 313 -48.43 -50.38 1.47
C THR A 313 -48.52 -50.36 -0.06
N PRO A 314 -49.72 -50.53 -0.66
CA PRO A 314 -49.88 -50.41 -2.11
C PRO A 314 -49.36 -49.08 -2.68
N ASP A 315 -49.51 -47.99 -1.93
CA ASP A 315 -49.03 -46.66 -2.30
C ASP A 315 -47.52 -46.45 -2.00
N HIS A 316 -46.94 -47.28 -1.13
CA HIS A 316 -45.54 -47.21 -0.71
C HIS A 316 -44.88 -48.62 -0.75
N PRO A 317 -44.57 -49.15 -1.94
CA PRO A 317 -44.06 -50.52 -2.11
C PRO A 317 -42.67 -50.75 -1.50
N LEU A 318 -41.90 -49.68 -1.28
CA LEU A 318 -40.60 -49.70 -0.60
C LEU A 318 -40.71 -49.59 0.93
N GLY A 319 -41.91 -49.37 1.47
CA GLY A 319 -42.15 -49.14 2.89
C GLY A 319 -41.98 -47.68 3.31
N LEU A 320 -42.73 -47.28 4.35
CA LEU A 320 -42.51 -46.03 5.06
C LEU A 320 -41.20 -46.11 5.88
N GLU A 321 -40.56 -44.96 6.09
CA GLU A 321 -39.29 -44.85 6.84
C GLU A 321 -39.57 -44.50 8.30
N LEU A 322 -38.86 -45.12 9.24
CA LEU A 322 -38.78 -44.75 10.65
C LEU A 322 -37.44 -44.06 10.92
N ASP A 323 -37.44 -43.01 11.73
CA ASP A 323 -36.22 -42.26 12.03
C ASP A 323 -35.22 -43.10 12.85
N ILE A 324 -35.70 -43.75 13.91
CA ILE A 324 -34.90 -44.58 14.81
C ILE A 324 -35.70 -45.83 15.16
N TYR A 325 -35.15 -47.02 14.85
CA TYR A 325 -35.85 -48.29 15.05
C TYR A 325 -35.07 -49.24 15.96
N TYR A 326 -35.74 -49.76 16.99
CA TYR A 326 -35.22 -50.73 17.95
C TYR A 326 -36.11 -51.99 17.99
N PRO A 327 -35.99 -52.89 16.99
CA PRO A 327 -36.80 -54.10 16.90
C PRO A 327 -36.66 -54.98 18.15
N GLN A 328 -35.46 -55.06 18.74
CA GLN A 328 -35.19 -55.89 19.90
C GLN A 328 -35.93 -55.45 21.17
N TYR A 329 -36.35 -54.18 21.22
CA TYR A 329 -37.09 -53.61 22.34
C TYR A 329 -38.55 -53.31 21.96
N GLY A 330 -38.98 -53.67 20.75
CA GLY A 330 -40.36 -53.47 20.29
C GLY A 330 -40.78 -52.01 20.19
N PHE A 331 -39.88 -51.07 19.87
CA PHE A 331 -40.26 -49.66 19.72
C PHE A 331 -39.53 -48.96 18.56
N ALA A 332 -40.10 -47.84 18.13
CA ALA A 332 -39.50 -46.90 17.18
C ALA A 332 -39.69 -45.47 17.69
N ILE A 333 -38.80 -44.55 17.30
CA ILE A 333 -38.93 -43.12 17.58
C ILE A 333 -39.07 -42.37 16.27
N GLU A 334 -40.05 -41.48 16.22
CA GLU A 334 -40.33 -40.56 15.11
C GLU A 334 -40.17 -39.11 15.61
N VAL A 335 -39.38 -38.31 14.89
CA VAL A 335 -39.06 -36.94 15.25
C VAL A 335 -39.97 -35.97 14.51
N GLN A 336 -41.04 -35.55 15.19
CA GLN A 336 -42.07 -34.73 14.59
C GLN A 336 -41.64 -33.26 14.47
N GLY A 337 -41.53 -32.76 13.23
CA GLY A 337 -41.28 -31.36 12.91
C GLY A 337 -42.54 -30.48 12.90
N ILE A 338 -42.36 -29.15 12.80
CA ILE A 338 -43.47 -28.19 12.73
C ILE A 338 -44.43 -28.46 11.56
N GLN A 339 -43.91 -29.08 10.48
CA GLN A 339 -44.68 -29.47 9.31
C GLN A 339 -45.78 -30.52 9.59
N HIS A 340 -45.66 -31.30 10.67
CA HIS A 340 -46.67 -32.29 11.07
C HIS A 340 -47.80 -31.68 11.91
N GLU A 341 -47.54 -30.54 12.55
CA GLU A 341 -48.53 -29.84 13.37
C GLU A 341 -49.38 -28.87 12.55
N ARG A 342 -48.74 -28.10 11.64
CA ARG A 342 -49.41 -27.00 10.93
C ARG A 342 -48.98 -26.86 9.49
N PHE A 343 -49.91 -26.37 8.66
CA PHE A 343 -49.60 -25.95 7.30
C PHE A 343 -48.57 -24.83 7.31
N HIS A 344 -47.42 -25.11 6.72
CA HIS A 344 -46.34 -24.16 6.54
C HIS A 344 -45.94 -24.10 5.07
N THR A 345 -45.93 -22.91 4.48
CA THR A 345 -45.73 -22.67 3.02
C THR A 345 -44.37 -23.16 2.51
N PHE A 346 -43.35 -23.19 3.38
CA PHE A 346 -42.03 -23.73 3.05
C PHE A 346 -42.04 -25.25 2.81
N PHE A 347 -42.88 -26.00 3.55
CA PHE A 347 -42.92 -27.47 3.49
C PHE A 347 -44.09 -27.99 2.66
N HIS A 348 -45.14 -27.20 2.47
CA HIS A 348 -46.36 -27.60 1.78
C HIS A 348 -46.70 -26.59 0.68
N LYS A 349 -46.79 -27.09 -0.57
CA LYS A 349 -47.21 -26.26 -1.71
C LYS A 349 -48.71 -25.94 -1.68
N ASN A 350 -49.52 -26.86 -1.15
CA ASN A 350 -50.96 -26.71 -1.02
C ASN A 350 -51.48 -27.51 0.20
N GLN A 351 -52.73 -27.25 0.58
CA GLN A 351 -53.35 -27.87 1.76
C GLN A 351 -53.58 -29.38 1.60
N GLU A 352 -53.66 -29.87 0.36
CA GLU A 352 -53.80 -31.30 0.07
C GLU A 352 -52.52 -32.09 0.39
N ILE A 353 -51.34 -31.53 0.14
CA ILE A 353 -50.06 -32.16 0.51
C ILE A 353 -49.95 -32.30 2.03
N PHE A 354 -50.41 -31.30 2.79
CA PHE A 354 -50.48 -31.38 4.26
C PHE A 354 -51.46 -32.48 4.73
N LYS A 355 -52.65 -32.59 4.12
CA LYS A 355 -53.58 -33.69 4.42
C LYS A 355 -52.97 -35.06 4.11
N LYS A 356 -52.24 -35.20 3.01
CA LYS A 356 -51.53 -36.45 2.66
C LYS A 356 -50.43 -36.79 3.67
N GLN A 357 -49.73 -35.78 4.22
CA GLN A 357 -48.76 -35.99 5.29
C GLN A 357 -49.44 -36.55 6.54
N PHE A 358 -50.55 -35.96 6.97
CA PHE A 358 -51.32 -36.46 8.12
C PHE A 358 -51.81 -37.90 7.93
N VAL A 359 -52.33 -38.24 6.75
CA VAL A 359 -52.75 -39.62 6.43
C VAL A 359 -51.58 -40.60 6.50
N ARG A 360 -50.40 -40.22 6.01
CA ARG A 360 -49.19 -41.06 6.10
C ARG A 360 -48.76 -41.30 7.54
N ASP A 361 -48.80 -40.26 8.37
CA ASP A 361 -48.42 -40.38 9.78
C ASP A 361 -49.39 -41.30 10.55
N GLN A 362 -50.69 -41.29 10.21
CA GLN A 362 -51.68 -42.23 10.77
C GLN A 362 -51.45 -43.67 10.32
N ILE A 363 -51.25 -43.91 9.02
CA ILE A 363 -50.95 -45.25 8.48
C ILE A 363 -49.70 -45.82 9.16
N LYS A 364 -48.67 -44.99 9.40
CA LYS A 364 -47.46 -45.43 10.09
C LYS A 364 -47.76 -45.90 11.52
N LYS A 365 -48.60 -45.18 12.26
CA LYS A 365 -49.03 -45.56 13.62
C LYS A 365 -49.77 -46.89 13.62
N GLU A 366 -50.77 -47.01 12.75
CA GLU A 366 -51.58 -48.24 12.62
C GLU A 366 -50.71 -49.45 12.31
N LEU A 367 -49.80 -49.33 11.34
CA LEU A 367 -48.88 -50.43 10.98
C LEU A 367 -47.89 -50.79 12.09
N CYS A 368 -47.42 -49.80 12.87
CA CYS A 368 -46.59 -50.06 14.03
C CYS A 368 -47.37 -50.82 15.13
N ASP A 369 -48.60 -50.38 15.43
CA ASP A 369 -49.47 -50.99 16.43
C ASP A 369 -49.85 -52.44 16.06
N GLU A 370 -50.21 -52.69 14.80
CA GLU A 370 -50.50 -54.05 14.29
C GLU A 370 -49.32 -55.02 14.42
N ASN A 371 -48.09 -54.49 14.40
CA ASN A 371 -46.85 -55.25 14.50
C ASN A 371 -46.23 -55.23 15.91
N TRP A 372 -46.99 -54.78 16.92
CA TRP A 372 -46.55 -54.71 18.32
C TRP A 372 -45.30 -53.84 18.52
N ILE A 373 -45.13 -52.80 17.70
CA ILE A 373 -44.07 -51.82 17.81
C ILE A 373 -44.64 -50.53 18.40
N VAL A 374 -44.19 -50.15 19.59
CA VAL A 374 -44.59 -48.87 20.19
C VAL A 374 -43.91 -47.71 19.44
N LEU A 375 -44.71 -46.82 18.85
CA LEU A 375 -44.20 -45.63 18.18
C LEU A 375 -44.14 -44.43 19.15
N ILE A 376 -42.93 -44.00 19.49
CA ILE A 376 -42.68 -42.84 20.35
C ILE A 376 -42.52 -41.60 19.47
N GLU A 377 -43.44 -40.64 19.59
CA GLU A 377 -43.34 -39.37 18.90
C GLU A 377 -42.61 -38.34 19.76
N VAL A 378 -41.56 -37.74 19.22
CA VAL A 378 -40.79 -36.69 19.91
C VAL A 378 -40.96 -35.40 19.13
N TRP A 379 -41.74 -34.46 19.65
CA TRP A 379 -42.13 -33.21 18.97
C TRP A 379 -41.05 -32.15 19.03
N TYR A 380 -40.87 -31.37 17.96
CA TYR A 380 -39.80 -30.38 17.79
C TYR A 380 -39.63 -29.37 18.95
N TYR A 381 -40.64 -29.14 19.78
CA TYR A 381 -40.60 -28.26 20.95
C TYR A 381 -40.17 -28.96 22.25
N GLU A 382 -40.15 -30.28 22.30
CA GLU A 382 -39.75 -31.08 23.46
C GLU A 382 -38.23 -31.17 23.59
N ASP A 383 -37.72 -31.42 24.79
CA ASP A 383 -36.31 -31.77 25.01
C ASP A 383 -36.11 -33.29 24.89
N PRO A 384 -35.37 -33.80 23.88
CA PRO A 384 -35.06 -35.22 23.75
C PRO A 384 -34.35 -35.81 24.98
N HIS A 385 -33.57 -35.02 25.73
CA HIS A 385 -32.89 -35.49 26.93
C HIS A 385 -33.83 -35.75 28.09
N THR A 386 -35.06 -35.24 28.04
CA THR A 386 -36.08 -35.46 29.07
C THR A 386 -37.15 -36.44 28.61
N VAL A 387 -37.70 -36.21 27.41
CA VAL A 387 -38.85 -37.00 26.92
C VAL A 387 -38.44 -38.43 26.59
N ILE A 388 -37.27 -38.65 25.98
CA ILE A 388 -36.83 -40.00 25.61
C ILE A 388 -36.61 -40.87 26.85
N PRO A 389 -35.82 -40.47 27.87
CA PRO A 389 -35.69 -41.26 29.09
C PRO A 389 -37.04 -41.53 29.79
N GLN A 390 -37.90 -40.51 29.89
CA GLN A 390 -39.22 -40.68 30.51
C GLN A 390 -40.05 -41.75 29.79
N LYS A 391 -40.10 -41.71 28.46
CA LYS A 391 -40.84 -42.70 27.66
C LYS A 391 -40.23 -44.09 27.74
N LEU A 392 -38.90 -44.20 27.78
CA LEU A 392 -38.23 -45.49 27.97
C LEU A 392 -38.46 -46.07 29.38
N GLN A 393 -38.57 -45.22 30.40
CA GLN A 393 -38.92 -45.64 31.77
C GLN A 393 -40.38 -46.09 31.86
N GLU A 394 -41.31 -45.39 31.21
CA GLU A 394 -42.72 -45.80 31.08
C GLU A 394 -42.86 -47.19 30.42
N LEU A 395 -41.95 -47.53 29.50
CA LEU A 395 -41.85 -48.85 28.86
C LEU A 395 -41.07 -49.90 29.69
N GLY A 396 -40.51 -49.52 30.84
CA GLY A 396 -39.73 -50.40 31.70
C GLY A 396 -38.37 -50.84 31.11
N LEU A 397 -37.86 -50.10 30.12
CA LEU A 397 -36.59 -50.43 29.43
C LEU A 397 -35.35 -49.89 30.14
N ILE A 398 -35.53 -48.87 30.98
CA ILE A 398 -34.50 -48.28 31.83
C ILE A 398 -35.05 -48.11 33.25
N PRO A 399 -34.19 -48.16 34.28
CA PRO A 399 -34.60 -48.01 35.69
C PRO A 399 -35.18 -46.61 36.01
#